data_AF-A0A9Q0IH87-F1
#
_entry.id   AF-A0A9Q0IH87-F1
#
_cell.length_a   1.000
_cell.length_b   1.000
_cell.length_c   1.000
_cell.angle_alpha   90.00
_cell.angle_beta   90.00
_cell.angle_gamma   90.00
#
_symmetry.space_group_name_H-M   'P 1'
#
loop_
_entity.id
_entity.type
_entity.pdbx_description
1 polymer ?
#
loop_
_entity_poly.entity_id
_entity_poly.type
_entity_poly.pdbx_seq_one_letter_code
_entity_poly.pdbx_strand_id
1 'polypeptide(L)'
;MTSVSVVWAEQQVVKRRRKRDEFTEPTDPEFPKQWYLSNPSNQDLNIKEAWAKGYTGRGVVVTILDDGIEKDHPDLRSNYDPDASYDVNDGDADPQPRYTQRNEN
;
A
#
# COMPACT_ATOMS: atom_id res chain seq x y z
N MET A 1 55.20 -28.64 -10.48
CA MET A 1 54.28 -28.21 -9.39
C MET A 1 53.90 -26.78 -9.67
N THR A 2 52.67 -26.50 -10.09
CA THR A 2 52.18 -25.14 -10.38
C THR A 2 51.61 -24.51 -9.11
N SER A 3 52.19 -23.41 -8.67
CA SER A 3 51.72 -22.65 -7.52
C SER A 3 50.48 -21.85 -7.88
N VAL A 4 49.40 -22.02 -7.12
CA VAL A 4 48.18 -21.21 -7.25
C VAL A 4 48.42 -19.86 -6.57
N SER A 5 48.36 -18.77 -7.33
CA SER A 5 48.44 -17.40 -6.82
C SER A 5 47.05 -16.75 -6.83
N VAL A 6 46.62 -16.23 -5.69
CA VAL A 6 45.36 -15.46 -5.59
C VAL A 6 45.56 -14.10 -6.25
N VAL A 7 44.76 -13.81 -7.28
CA VAL A 7 44.88 -12.57 -8.09
C VAL A 7 44.20 -11.38 -7.42
N TRP A 8 43.14 -11.60 -6.65
CA TRP A 8 42.46 -10.58 -5.87
C TRP A 8 41.59 -11.21 -4.77
N ALA A 9 41.45 -10.49 -3.66
CA ALA A 9 40.44 -10.71 -2.65
C ALA A 9 40.04 -9.35 -2.06
N GLU A 10 38.76 -9.20 -1.70
CA GLU A 10 38.26 -8.07 -0.93
C GLU A 10 37.56 -8.57 0.32
N GLN A 11 37.89 -7.96 1.47
CA GLN A 11 37.26 -8.28 2.74
C GLN A 11 35.84 -7.73 2.75
N GLN A 12 34.84 -8.59 2.92
CA GLN A 12 33.49 -8.12 3.19
C GLN A 12 33.44 -7.44 4.55
N VAL A 13 33.06 -6.16 4.56
CA VAL A 13 32.74 -5.43 5.79
C VAL A 13 31.27 -5.65 6.12
N VAL A 14 30.98 -5.96 7.38
CA VAL A 14 29.60 -6.08 7.88
C VAL A 14 28.88 -4.75 7.66
N LYS A 15 27.96 -4.71 6.69
CA LYS A 15 27.10 -3.54 6.48
C LYS A 15 26.07 -3.51 7.62
N ARG A 16 26.18 -2.50 8.49
CA ARG A 16 25.20 -2.25 9.55
C ARG A 16 23.88 -1.83 8.91
N ARG A 17 22.96 -2.78 8.73
CA ARG A 17 21.58 -2.49 8.33
C ARG A 17 20.89 -1.77 9.48
N ARG A 18 20.47 -0.51 9.27
CA ARG A 18 19.42 0.08 10.11
C ARG A 18 18.11 -0.59 9.75
N LYS A 19 17.28 -0.90 10.75
CA LYS A 19 15.89 -1.33 10.52
C LYS A 19 15.24 -0.23 9.68
N ARG A 20 14.88 -0.56 8.43
CA ARG A 20 14.08 0.35 7.60
C ARG A 20 12.68 0.32 8.20
N ASP A 21 12.19 1.51 8.52
CA ASP A 21 10.85 1.83 8.99
C ASP A 21 10.42 1.07 10.26
N GLU A 22 10.39 1.80 11.37
CA GLU A 22 9.80 1.29 12.60
C GLU A 22 8.28 1.25 12.39
N PHE A 23 7.72 0.03 12.35
CA PHE A 23 6.28 -0.14 12.28
C PHE A 23 5.65 0.36 13.58
N THR A 24 4.94 1.47 13.48
CA THR A 24 3.93 1.90 14.44
C THR A 24 2.57 1.50 13.91
N GLU A 25 1.75 0.93 14.79
CA GLU A 25 0.36 0.63 14.45
C GLU A 25 -0.40 1.89 14.04
N PRO A 26 -1.37 1.77 13.12
CA PRO A 26 -2.27 2.88 12.79
C PRO A 26 -2.96 3.42 14.05
N THR A 27 -3.04 4.74 14.15
CA THR A 27 -3.67 5.43 15.28
C THR A 27 -5.10 5.88 14.97
N ASP A 28 -5.64 5.45 13.83
CA ASP A 28 -6.96 5.83 13.34
C ASP A 28 -8.06 5.41 14.33
N PRO A 29 -9.05 6.28 14.60
CA PRO A 29 -10.08 6.01 15.63
C PRO A 29 -10.86 4.71 15.39
N GLU A 30 -11.03 4.33 14.13
CA GLU A 30 -11.82 3.17 13.71
C GLU A 30 -10.95 1.92 13.45
N PHE A 31 -9.62 2.02 13.49
CA PHE A 31 -8.71 0.86 13.30
C PHE A 31 -9.04 -0.33 14.24
N PRO A 32 -9.37 -0.12 15.54
CA PRO A 32 -9.76 -1.23 16.42
C PRO A 32 -11.02 -2.00 15.97
N LYS A 33 -11.86 -1.41 15.10
CA LYS A 33 -13.07 -2.06 14.55
C LYS A 33 -12.79 -2.81 13.24
N GLN A 34 -11.64 -2.61 12.61
CA GLN A 34 -11.22 -3.30 11.39
C GLN A 34 -10.64 -4.68 11.71
N TRP A 35 -11.50 -5.56 12.22
CA TRP A 35 -11.15 -6.91 12.69
C TRP A 35 -10.39 -7.76 11.65
N TYR A 36 -10.59 -7.51 10.36
CA TYR A 36 -9.91 -8.21 9.28
C TYR A 36 -8.43 -7.84 9.13
N LEU A 37 -7.99 -6.71 9.70
CA LEU A 37 -6.57 -6.28 9.71
C LEU A 37 -5.83 -6.72 10.97
N SER A 38 -6.53 -6.75 12.12
CA SER A 38 -5.96 -7.06 13.43
C SER A 38 -7.02 -7.69 14.33
N ASN A 39 -6.87 -8.97 14.65
CA ASN A 39 -7.78 -9.71 15.51
C ASN A 39 -6.99 -10.44 16.62
N PRO A 40 -7.33 -10.25 17.91
CA PRO A 40 -6.68 -10.96 19.02
C PRO A 40 -6.73 -12.49 18.92
N SER A 41 -7.71 -13.04 18.20
CA SER A 41 -7.86 -14.49 17.97
C SER A 41 -7.04 -15.01 16.78
N ASN A 42 -6.22 -14.17 16.13
CA ASN A 42 -5.46 -14.48 14.90
C ASN A 42 -6.34 -14.99 13.73
N GLN A 43 -7.59 -14.56 13.68
CA GLN A 43 -8.52 -14.77 12.56
C GLN A 43 -8.63 -13.47 11.76
N ASP A 44 -7.50 -13.05 11.19
CA ASP A 44 -7.36 -11.86 10.35
C ASP A 44 -6.49 -12.18 9.12
N LEU A 45 -6.21 -11.16 8.30
CA LEU A 45 -5.43 -11.29 7.07
C LEU A 45 -3.91 -11.27 7.29
N ASN A 46 -3.44 -11.25 8.55
CA ASN A 46 -2.03 -11.18 8.94
C ASN A 46 -1.27 -9.98 8.33
N ILE A 47 -1.95 -8.84 8.15
CA ILE A 47 -1.43 -7.66 7.46
C ILE A 47 -0.31 -6.98 8.26
N LYS A 48 -0.37 -7.02 9.59
CA LYS A 48 0.63 -6.40 10.48
C LYS A 48 2.03 -6.98 10.26
N GLU A 49 2.14 -8.26 9.88
CA GLU A 49 3.43 -8.87 9.54
C GLU A 49 4.03 -8.34 8.23
N ALA A 50 3.19 -7.98 7.26
CA ALA A 50 3.64 -7.32 6.04
C ALA A 50 4.11 -5.89 6.33
N TRP A 51 3.33 -5.14 7.13
CA TRP A 51 3.69 -3.79 7.56
C TRP A 51 4.95 -3.77 8.44
N ALA A 52 5.13 -4.73 9.35
CA ALA A 52 6.33 -4.89 10.16
C ALA A 52 7.60 -5.17 9.34
N LYS A 53 7.44 -5.67 8.11
CA LYS A 53 8.53 -5.85 7.12
C LYS A 53 8.72 -4.62 6.22
N GLY A 54 7.92 -3.57 6.40
CA GLY A 54 7.98 -2.31 5.64
C GLY A 54 7.15 -2.31 4.35
N TYR A 55 6.29 -3.31 4.11
CA TYR A 55 5.47 -3.37 2.90
C TYR A 55 4.10 -2.72 3.13
N THR A 56 3.95 -1.46 2.75
CA THR A 56 2.71 -0.69 2.95
C THR A 56 1.90 -0.43 1.68
N GLY A 57 2.37 -0.91 0.52
CA GLY A 57 1.81 -0.58 -0.80
C GLY A 57 2.37 0.69 -1.44
N ARG A 58 3.31 1.39 -0.78
CA ARG A 58 3.96 2.59 -1.36
C ARG A 58 4.58 2.27 -2.72
N GLY A 59 4.20 3.06 -3.73
CA GLY A 59 4.65 2.91 -5.12
C GLY A 59 3.83 1.93 -5.96
N VAL A 60 2.75 1.36 -5.39
CA VAL A 60 1.76 0.56 -6.13
C VAL A 60 0.56 1.45 -6.43
N VAL A 61 0.06 1.37 -7.67
CA VAL A 61 -1.18 2.03 -8.12
C VAL A 61 -2.26 0.97 -8.27
N VAL A 62 -3.46 1.25 -7.76
CA VAL A 62 -4.63 0.36 -7.81
C VAL A 62 -5.82 1.13 -8.37
N THR A 63 -6.48 0.57 -9.38
CA THR A 63 -7.73 1.11 -9.94
C THR A 63 -8.91 0.27 -9.46
N ILE A 64 -9.98 0.95 -9.03
CA ILE A 64 -11.25 0.33 -8.65
C ILE A 64 -12.24 0.53 -9.81
N LEU A 65 -12.79 -0.56 -10.35
CA LEU A 65 -13.80 -0.52 -11.42
C LEU A 65 -15.17 -0.72 -10.78
N ASP A 66 -15.84 0.39 -10.45
CA ASP A 66 -17.11 0.39 -9.71
C ASP A 66 -17.92 1.65 -10.10
N ASP A 67 -18.78 2.12 -9.20
CA ASP A 67 -19.70 3.23 -9.35
C ASP A 67 -19.07 4.63 -9.11
N GLY A 68 -17.74 4.71 -9.07
CA GLY A 68 -16.97 5.94 -8.87
C GLY A 68 -16.14 5.95 -7.59
N ILE A 69 -15.43 7.04 -7.34
CA ILE A 69 -14.63 7.25 -6.13
C ILE A 69 -14.72 8.70 -5.66
N GLU A 70 -15.07 8.89 -4.39
CA GLU A 70 -15.08 10.22 -3.75
C GLU A 70 -13.64 10.69 -3.52
N LYS A 71 -13.03 11.26 -4.57
CA LYS A 71 -11.61 11.65 -4.62
C LYS A 71 -11.21 12.66 -3.53
N ASP A 72 -12.18 13.40 -2.99
CA ASP A 72 -12.00 14.41 -1.94
C ASP A 72 -12.27 13.89 -0.52
N HIS A 73 -12.66 12.61 -0.36
CA HIS A 73 -12.84 11.99 0.96
C HIS A 73 -11.54 12.11 1.78
N PRO A 74 -11.60 12.55 3.06
CA PRO A 74 -10.41 12.87 3.85
C PRO A 74 -9.44 11.68 4.02
N ASP A 75 -9.96 10.45 3.98
CA ASP A 75 -9.19 9.20 4.11
C ASP A 75 -8.62 8.69 2.76
N LEU A 76 -9.02 9.29 1.63
CA LEU A 76 -8.59 8.88 0.28
C LEU A 76 -7.75 9.94 -0.43
N ARG A 77 -8.06 11.22 -0.25
CA ARG A 77 -7.51 12.35 -1.02
C ARG A 77 -5.98 12.42 -1.08
N SER A 78 -5.29 11.91 -0.06
CA SER A 78 -3.81 11.91 -0.01
C SER A 78 -3.19 10.80 -0.87
N ASN A 79 -3.95 9.76 -1.19
CA ASN A 79 -3.52 8.60 -1.98
C ASN A 79 -4.27 8.49 -3.32
N TYR A 80 -5.16 9.44 -3.64
CA TYR A 80 -5.86 9.48 -4.91
C TYR A 80 -4.88 9.71 -6.08
N ASP A 81 -5.06 8.94 -7.15
CA ASP A 81 -4.29 9.05 -8.39
C ASP A 81 -5.24 9.32 -9.58
N PRO A 82 -5.21 10.53 -10.17
CA PRO A 82 -6.06 10.86 -11.31
C PRO A 82 -5.69 10.07 -12.58
N ASP A 83 -4.44 9.63 -12.74
CA ASP A 83 -4.03 8.84 -13.91
C ASP A 83 -4.56 7.38 -13.81
N ALA A 84 -4.98 6.97 -12.62
CA ALA A 84 -5.59 5.66 -12.34
C ALA A 84 -7.12 5.69 -12.36
N SER A 85 -7.73 6.82 -12.70
CA SER A 85 -9.17 7.08 -12.56
C SER A 85 -9.78 7.66 -13.83
N TYR A 86 -11.00 7.25 -14.16
CA TYR A 86 -11.75 7.77 -15.30
C TYR A 86 -13.25 7.45 -15.15
N ASP A 87 -14.13 8.38 -15.49
CA ASP A 87 -15.56 8.12 -15.63
C ASP A 87 -15.85 7.66 -17.06
N VAL A 88 -16.04 6.36 -17.23
CA VAL A 88 -16.33 5.75 -18.53
C VAL A 88 -17.76 6.04 -18.98
N ASN A 89 -18.67 6.33 -18.06
CA ASN A 89 -20.08 6.54 -18.37
C ASN A 89 -20.34 7.93 -18.92
N ASP A 90 -19.68 8.94 -18.37
CA ASP A 90 -19.71 10.31 -18.88
C ASP A 90 -18.62 10.59 -19.92
N GLY A 91 -17.59 9.75 -19.96
CA GLY A 91 -16.47 9.91 -20.85
C GLY A 91 -15.56 11.07 -20.46
N ASP A 92 -15.37 11.31 -19.16
CA ASP A 92 -14.46 12.33 -18.64
C ASP A 92 -13.52 11.81 -17.53
N ALA A 93 -12.61 12.66 -17.06
CA ALA A 93 -11.58 12.29 -16.10
C ALA A 93 -12.02 12.47 -14.62
N ASP A 94 -13.26 12.86 -14.36
CA ASP A 94 -13.79 13.05 -13.01
C ASP A 94 -14.59 11.83 -12.53
N PRO A 95 -14.01 10.95 -11.69
CA PRO A 95 -14.70 9.76 -11.22
C PRO A 95 -15.65 10.01 -10.03
N GLN A 96 -16.05 11.27 -9.77
CA GLN A 96 -16.87 11.60 -8.60
C GLN A 96 -18.21 10.85 -8.65
N PRO A 97 -18.62 10.16 -7.57
CA PRO A 97 -19.88 9.43 -7.56
C PRO A 97 -21.07 10.37 -7.70
N ARG A 98 -22.12 9.89 -8.37
CA ARG A 98 -23.40 10.58 -8.46
C ARG A 98 -24.33 10.10 -7.36
N TYR A 99 -24.76 11.00 -6.47
CA TYR A 99 -25.74 10.68 -5.41
C TYR A 99 -27.20 10.70 -5.90
N THR A 100 -27.44 10.29 -7.14
CA THR A 100 -28.81 10.17 -7.65
C THR A 100 -29.39 8.81 -7.27
N GLN A 101 -30.71 8.71 -7.09
CA GLN A 101 -31.37 7.45 -6.68
C GLN A 101 -31.32 6.33 -7.73
N ARG A 102 -30.74 6.60 -8.90
CA ARG A 102 -30.52 5.59 -9.93
C ARG A 102 -29.06 5.22 -9.88
N ASN A 103 -28.79 3.91 -9.84
CA ASN A 103 -27.46 3.32 -10.01
C ASN A 103 -26.98 3.49 -11.46
N GLU A 104 -27.11 4.70 -11.99
CA GLU A 104 -26.59 5.14 -13.28
C GLU A 104 -25.39 6.03 -12.93
N ASN A 105 -24.28 5.37 -12.63
CA ASN A 105 -23.02 5.92 -13.08
C ASN A 105 -22.89 5.42 -14.49
#